data_AF-A0A0S2DAT0-F1
#
_entry.id   AF-A0A0S2DAT0-F1
#
_cell.length_a   1.000
_cell.length_b   1.000
_cell.length_c   1.000
_cell.angle_alpha   90.00
_cell.angle_beta   90.00
_cell.angle_gamma   90.00
#
_symmetry.space_group_name_H-M   'P 1'
#
loop_
_entity.id
_entity.type
_entity.pdbx_description
1 polymer ?
#
loop_
_entity_poly.entity_id
_entity_poly.type
_entity_poly.pdbx_seq_one_letter_code
_entity_poly.pdbx_strand_id
1 'polypeptide(L)'
;MERRKFIGVPLAMTAAAATAALTSGASVAQQSSLVDAKDVGYSPVDGGTVARSVQNKLREGLSVKDFGAIGDGVADDSGAFAQAAAAVGQVYVPVGDYAVTAEPALGKFYGPGRVRIGSARAYVHPLPGPVNEIHADVFGLAANEHADSAAALQAAVDYANDRAIALALPAGRRIRVDATVVVKLAAAAVGDPARRFLLKGNNCEIMANVAGPALHLAPQCPVGGVPGLEVGYFQIDNLRFNGYFANESGLAGRCAIKIGEIGKKFAGFQKCQLRDVFALGFNAPTIKLTGALTRMVNFDRVVVNDGGLEIVASEDASFIGDLDFNNCQFGGTAANPPIRIESAGAGTSSEIRGVRFYGSVIYGPGTLLYAHRKGRIGDIWFNSMQWEGNSNPIGAHALWIALDNNADLFQVFINDPYVVGFNGNAMLFERFGAATVKAVSVRGAKINEIMTAQYRPIVLTQFDNTSILDCDFFGQIAADSCVSVYNASNVAISRCRSTPNAATPYFAEISGSSNRVLLANNIADTRTDFVANTASGSVVTDNNINF
;
A
#
# COMPACT_ATOMS: atom_id res chain seq x y z
N MET A 1 21.44 -31.19 39.65
CA MET A 1 22.51 -32.17 39.33
C MET A 1 23.27 -31.61 38.13
N GLU A 2 24.40 -30.94 38.34
CA GLU A 2 25.19 -30.33 37.26
C GLU A 2 25.83 -31.41 36.38
N ARG A 3 25.54 -31.41 35.08
CA ARG A 3 26.23 -32.29 34.12
C ARG A 3 27.57 -31.66 33.74
N ARG A 4 28.68 -32.20 34.25
CA ARG A 4 30.05 -31.84 33.85
C ARG A 4 30.46 -32.63 32.60
N LYS A 5 30.83 -31.95 31.52
CA LYS A 5 31.46 -32.57 30.33
C LYS A 5 32.97 -32.63 30.56
N PHE A 6 33.52 -33.83 30.66
CA PHE A 6 34.96 -34.06 30.78
C PHE A 6 35.58 -34.26 29.39
N ILE A 7 36.72 -33.63 29.14
CA ILE A 7 37.54 -33.83 27.94
C ILE A 7 38.69 -34.74 28.34
N GLY A 8 38.80 -35.93 27.74
CA GLY A 8 39.94 -36.82 27.94
C GLY A 8 41.11 -36.40 27.05
N VAL A 9 42.25 -36.08 27.64
CA VAL A 9 43.51 -35.88 26.92
C VAL A 9 44.46 -37.03 27.28
N PRO A 10 45.04 -37.76 26.32
CA PRO A 10 46.04 -38.78 26.65
C PRO A 10 47.35 -38.09 27.06
N LEU A 11 47.84 -38.36 28.28
CA LEU A 11 49.22 -38.04 28.63
C LEU A 11 50.15 -39.01 27.90
N ALA A 12 51.13 -38.49 27.16
CA ALA A 12 52.24 -39.30 26.65
C ALA A 12 53.11 -39.76 27.82
N MET A 13 53.17 -41.06 28.09
CA MET A 13 54.12 -41.64 29.03
C MET A 13 55.54 -41.60 28.44
N THR A 14 56.52 -41.19 29.24
CA THR A 14 57.94 -41.33 28.90
C THR A 14 58.33 -42.80 28.90
N ALA A 15 59.29 -43.18 28.06
CA ALA A 15 59.69 -44.59 27.86
C ALA A 15 60.05 -45.32 29.17
N ALA A 16 60.56 -44.60 30.18
CA ALA A 16 60.90 -45.16 31.48
C ALA A 16 59.68 -45.65 32.29
N ALA A 17 58.52 -45.01 32.15
CA ALA A 17 57.29 -45.41 32.84
C ALA A 17 56.63 -46.65 32.20
N ALA A 18 56.78 -46.81 30.88
CA ALA A 18 56.29 -47.97 30.15
C ALA A 18 57.07 -49.25 30.53
N THR A 19 58.38 -49.15 30.77
CA THR A 19 59.22 -50.29 31.19
C THR A 19 58.88 -50.77 32.60
N ALA A 20 58.55 -49.85 33.53
CA ALA A 20 58.17 -50.20 34.90
C ALA A 20 56.79 -50.89 35.01
N ALA A 21 55.86 -50.56 34.10
CA ALA A 21 54.53 -51.19 34.04
C ALA A 21 54.59 -52.61 33.47
N LEU A 22 55.44 -52.88 32.47
CA LEU A 22 55.59 -54.23 31.91
C LEU A 22 56.16 -55.25 32.91
N THR A 23 57.02 -54.82 33.84
CA THR A 23 57.69 -55.72 34.79
C THR A 23 56.86 -56.08 36.02
N SER A 24 55.81 -55.33 36.34
CA SER A 24 55.02 -55.53 37.57
C SER A 24 53.70 -56.29 37.38
N GLY A 25 53.33 -56.62 36.13
CA GLY A 25 52.04 -57.27 35.83
C GLY A 25 50.81 -56.44 36.25
N ALA A 26 51.01 -55.19 36.66
CA ALA A 26 49.94 -54.28 37.01
C ALA A 26 49.26 -53.81 35.72
N SER A 27 47.94 -53.98 35.63
CA SER A 27 47.16 -53.24 34.64
C SER A 27 47.46 -51.76 34.83
N VAL A 28 47.92 -51.11 33.76
CA VAL A 28 48.09 -49.66 33.74
C VAL A 28 46.69 -49.08 33.92
N ALA A 29 46.36 -48.68 35.13
CA ALA A 29 45.22 -47.82 35.37
C ALA A 29 45.55 -46.52 34.64
N GLN A 30 44.99 -46.36 33.45
CA GLN A 30 44.98 -45.10 32.74
C GLN A 30 44.27 -44.11 33.67
N GLN A 31 45.06 -43.36 34.44
CA GLN A 31 44.55 -42.39 35.39
C GLN A 31 43.95 -41.26 34.56
N SER A 32 42.66 -41.38 34.29
CA SER A 32 41.86 -40.30 33.69
C SER A 32 41.80 -39.19 34.73
N SER A 33 42.76 -38.26 34.69
CA SER A 33 42.66 -37.03 35.44
C SER A 33 41.52 -36.22 34.82
N LEU A 34 40.40 -36.17 35.52
CA LEU A 34 39.27 -35.32 35.16
C LEU A 34 39.71 -33.86 35.35
N VAL A 35 40.19 -33.21 34.28
CA VAL A 35 40.52 -31.79 34.31
C VAL A 35 39.24 -30.99 34.10
N ASP A 36 38.94 -30.09 35.04
CA ASP A 36 37.74 -29.27 34.98
C ASP A 36 37.95 -28.14 33.94
N ALA A 37 36.91 -27.79 33.18
CA ALA A 37 37.04 -26.83 32.07
C ALA A 37 37.44 -25.42 32.54
N LYS A 38 37.25 -25.13 33.83
CA LYS A 38 37.67 -23.88 34.47
C LYS A 38 39.20 -23.78 34.61
N ASP A 39 39.86 -24.94 34.70
CA ASP A 39 41.30 -25.09 34.95
C ASP A 39 42.09 -25.26 33.64
N VAL A 40 41.40 -25.36 32.49
CA VAL A 40 42.01 -25.38 31.16
C VAL A 40 42.03 -23.97 30.58
N GLY A 41 43.21 -23.45 30.26
CA GLY A 41 43.37 -22.16 29.57
C GLY A 41 42.95 -22.24 28.10
N TYR A 42 42.26 -21.20 27.63
CA TYR A 42 41.93 -20.94 26.24
C TYR A 42 42.69 -19.70 25.76
N SER A 43 43.56 -19.90 24.77
CA SER A 43 44.29 -18.84 24.09
C SER A 43 43.76 -18.66 22.66
N PRO A 44 43.18 -17.51 22.32
CA PRO A 44 42.80 -17.20 20.95
C PRO A 44 44.03 -17.17 20.02
N VAL A 45 43.83 -17.47 18.73
CA VAL A 45 44.90 -17.63 17.71
C VAL A 45 45.65 -16.31 17.46
N ASP A 46 45.01 -15.20 17.78
CA ASP A 46 45.33 -13.83 17.39
C ASP A 46 46.08 -13.04 18.49
N GLY A 47 46.42 -13.66 19.62
CA GLY A 47 47.39 -13.17 20.63
C GLY A 47 47.07 -11.85 21.37
N GLY A 48 46.09 -11.08 20.90
CA GLY A 48 45.72 -9.76 21.42
C GLY A 48 44.60 -9.77 22.46
N THR A 49 44.13 -10.95 22.89
CA THR A 49 43.02 -11.11 23.82
C THR A 49 43.46 -11.80 25.10
N VAL A 50 42.97 -11.30 26.25
CA VAL A 50 43.31 -11.82 27.59
C VAL A 50 42.99 -13.33 27.66
N ALA A 51 43.97 -14.13 28.11
CA ALA A 51 43.78 -15.55 28.33
C ALA A 51 42.62 -15.80 29.30
N ARG A 52 41.73 -16.71 28.93
CA ARG A 52 40.50 -17.05 29.69
C ARG A 52 40.40 -18.56 29.83
N SER A 53 39.60 -19.08 30.76
CA SER A 53 39.37 -20.52 30.83
C SER A 53 38.50 -21.02 29.67
N VAL A 54 38.63 -22.29 29.30
CA VAL A 54 37.73 -22.97 28.35
C VAL A 54 36.29 -22.89 28.84
N GLN A 55 36.05 -22.99 30.14
CA GLN A 55 34.72 -22.79 30.73
C GLN A 55 34.15 -21.41 30.39
N ASN A 56 34.93 -20.33 30.59
CA ASN A 56 34.47 -18.98 30.28
C ASN A 56 34.18 -18.82 28.78
N LYS A 57 34.97 -19.46 27.92
CA LYS A 57 34.71 -19.44 26.48
C LYS A 57 33.43 -20.18 26.09
N LEU A 58 33.18 -21.37 26.67
CA LEU A 58 31.98 -22.15 26.39
C LEU A 58 30.69 -21.49 26.90
N ARG A 59 30.77 -20.67 27.95
CA ARG A 59 29.64 -19.87 28.47
C ARG A 59 29.19 -18.75 27.53
N GLU A 60 29.95 -18.43 26.49
CA GLU A 60 29.57 -17.43 25.50
C GLU A 60 28.49 -17.92 24.52
N GLY A 61 28.26 -19.24 24.44
CA GLY A 61 27.27 -19.84 23.55
C GLY A 61 26.43 -20.91 24.26
N LEU A 62 25.63 -20.50 25.25
CA LEU A 62 24.70 -21.40 25.92
C LEU A 62 23.38 -21.53 25.16
N SER A 63 22.83 -22.73 25.19
CA SER A 63 21.54 -23.07 24.60
C SER A 63 20.49 -23.42 25.66
N VAL A 64 19.20 -23.33 25.32
CA VAL A 64 18.12 -23.78 26.22
C VAL A 64 18.25 -25.26 26.63
N LYS A 65 18.91 -26.09 25.80
CA LYS A 65 19.17 -27.51 26.12
C LYS A 65 20.22 -27.69 27.22
N ASP A 66 21.12 -26.73 27.41
CA ASP A 66 22.09 -26.75 28.51
C ASP A 66 21.40 -26.53 29.88
N PHE A 67 20.18 -25.98 29.87
CA PHE A 67 19.32 -25.79 31.03
C PHE A 67 18.20 -26.83 31.14
N GLY A 68 18.29 -27.91 30.35
CA GLY A 68 17.38 -29.05 30.45
C GLY A 68 16.14 -29.00 29.57
N ALA A 69 16.05 -28.06 28.61
CA ALA A 69 14.97 -28.09 27.62
C ALA A 69 15.05 -29.37 26.77
N ILE A 70 13.91 -30.03 26.58
CA ILE A 70 13.77 -31.26 25.80
C ILE A 70 13.56 -30.91 24.33
N GLY A 71 12.57 -30.04 24.05
CA GLY A 71 12.25 -29.63 22.68
C GLY A 71 11.56 -30.70 21.84
N ASP A 72 10.69 -31.51 22.46
CA ASP A 72 9.88 -32.56 21.81
C ASP A 72 8.45 -32.11 21.44
N GLY A 73 8.07 -30.88 21.79
CA GLY A 73 6.78 -30.28 21.54
C GLY A 73 5.70 -30.65 22.55
N VAL A 74 6.03 -31.46 23.56
CA VAL A 74 5.09 -31.98 24.56
C VAL A 74 5.50 -31.59 25.97
N ALA A 75 6.79 -31.72 26.31
CA ALA A 75 7.30 -31.34 27.61
C ALA A 75 7.23 -29.83 27.82
N ASP A 76 6.91 -29.41 29.05
CA ASP A 76 6.97 -27.99 29.43
C ASP A 76 8.43 -27.55 29.63
N ASP A 77 8.94 -26.79 28.67
CA ASP A 77 10.31 -26.27 28.64
C ASP A 77 10.44 -24.90 29.37
N SER A 78 9.36 -24.38 29.98
CA SER A 78 9.33 -23.03 30.58
C SER A 78 10.45 -22.80 31.60
N GLY A 79 10.72 -23.78 32.46
CA GLY A 79 11.76 -23.68 33.48
C GLY A 79 13.17 -23.50 32.87
N ALA A 80 13.46 -24.22 31.78
CA ALA A 80 14.74 -24.12 31.09
C ALA A 80 14.92 -22.77 30.40
N PHE A 81 13.85 -22.24 29.78
CA PHE A 81 13.88 -20.89 29.19
C PHE A 81 14.11 -19.81 30.26
N ALA A 82 13.43 -19.88 31.40
CA ALA A 82 13.61 -18.91 32.49
C ALA A 82 15.04 -18.94 33.05
N GLN A 83 15.61 -20.12 33.28
CA GLN A 83 16.98 -20.28 33.76
C GLN A 83 18.01 -19.79 32.73
N ALA A 84 17.81 -20.12 31.46
CA ALA A 84 18.70 -19.67 30.40
C ALA A 84 18.68 -18.14 30.26
N ALA A 85 17.50 -17.52 30.37
CA ALA A 85 17.36 -16.08 30.31
C ALA A 85 18.13 -15.35 31.43
N ALA A 86 18.22 -15.94 32.62
CA ALA A 86 18.94 -15.37 33.76
C ALA A 86 20.47 -15.53 33.65
N ALA A 87 20.97 -16.52 32.90
CA ALA A 87 22.37 -16.92 32.95
C ALA A 87 23.31 -16.10 32.05
N VAL A 88 22.87 -15.73 30.83
CA VAL A 88 23.74 -15.12 29.80
C VAL A 88 23.01 -14.03 29.03
N GLY A 89 23.74 -13.20 28.27
CA GLY A 89 23.18 -12.09 27.48
C GLY A 89 22.16 -12.52 26.43
N GLN A 90 22.52 -13.45 25.54
CA GLN A 90 21.65 -14.05 24.53
C GLN A 90 21.73 -15.58 24.61
N VAL A 91 20.64 -16.27 24.31
CA VAL A 91 20.49 -17.72 24.45
C VAL A 91 20.17 -18.33 23.10
N TYR A 92 20.93 -19.35 22.70
CA TYR A 92 20.65 -20.11 21.49
C TYR A 92 19.50 -21.10 21.70
N VAL A 93 18.59 -21.20 20.74
CA VAL A 93 17.48 -22.15 20.70
C VAL A 93 17.75 -23.11 19.55
N PRO A 94 18.30 -24.32 19.83
CA PRO A 94 18.57 -25.33 18.81
C PRO A 94 17.30 -25.77 18.09
N VAL A 95 17.46 -26.48 16.98
CA VAL A 95 16.31 -27.14 16.35
C VAL A 95 15.61 -28.08 17.34
N GLY A 96 14.30 -27.98 17.38
CA GLY A 96 13.44 -28.62 18.37
C GLY A 96 12.13 -27.85 18.47
N ASP A 97 11.11 -28.51 18.99
CA ASP A 97 9.79 -27.97 19.21
C ASP A 97 9.61 -27.73 20.72
N TYR A 98 9.52 -26.48 21.17
CA TYR A 98 9.53 -26.15 22.59
C TYR A 98 8.17 -25.63 23.02
N ALA A 99 7.55 -26.26 24.01
CA ALA A 99 6.32 -25.76 24.61
C ALA A 99 6.66 -24.93 25.85
N VAL A 100 6.19 -23.68 25.89
CA VAL A 100 6.40 -22.77 27.02
C VAL A 100 5.09 -22.11 27.43
N THR A 101 5.04 -21.62 28.66
CA THR A 101 3.87 -20.96 29.25
C THR A 101 3.93 -19.43 29.17
N ALA A 102 5.11 -18.88 28.88
CA ALA A 102 5.35 -17.44 28.78
C ALA A 102 6.15 -17.10 27.52
N GLU A 103 5.93 -15.89 27.01
CA GLU A 103 6.59 -15.42 25.80
C GLU A 103 8.09 -15.24 26.00
N PRO A 104 8.94 -15.78 25.09
CA PRO A 104 10.36 -15.50 25.10
C PRO A 104 10.63 -14.01 24.99
N ALA A 105 11.48 -13.48 25.87
CA ALA A 105 11.86 -12.07 25.82
C ALA A 105 12.51 -11.72 24.46
N LEU A 106 12.03 -10.63 23.85
CA LEU A 106 12.52 -10.19 22.55
C LEU A 106 14.02 -9.87 22.59
N GLY A 107 14.77 -10.36 21.60
CA GLY A 107 16.23 -10.20 21.52
C GLY A 107 17.02 -11.05 22.52
N LYS A 108 16.35 -11.79 23.41
CA LYS A 108 17.01 -12.69 24.35
C LYS A 108 17.33 -14.04 23.73
N PHE A 109 16.38 -14.59 22.97
CA PHE A 109 16.46 -15.93 22.39
C PHE A 109 16.64 -15.83 20.88
N TYR A 110 17.55 -16.66 20.35
CA TYR A 110 17.78 -16.75 18.91
C TYR A 110 18.04 -18.16 18.42
N GLY A 111 17.76 -18.44 17.16
CA GLY A 111 18.07 -19.71 16.50
C GLY A 111 16.86 -20.37 15.82
N PRO A 112 17.06 -21.56 15.23
CA PRO A 112 16.05 -22.24 14.42
C PRO A 112 14.97 -22.96 15.24
N GLY A 113 15.05 -22.92 16.56
CA GLY A 113 14.09 -23.56 17.46
C GLY A 113 12.67 -23.01 17.33
N ARG A 114 11.71 -23.92 17.47
CA ARG A 114 10.30 -23.70 17.20
C ARG A 114 9.54 -23.58 18.52
N VAL A 115 9.33 -22.37 19.01
CA VAL A 115 8.68 -22.14 20.31
C VAL A 115 7.18 -21.94 20.16
N ARG A 116 6.39 -22.49 21.11
CA ARG A 116 4.93 -22.37 21.13
C ARG A 116 4.43 -22.03 22.52
N ILE A 117 3.35 -21.24 22.58
CA ILE A 117 2.54 -21.01 23.78
C ILE A 117 1.15 -21.53 23.46
N GLY A 118 0.77 -22.65 24.08
CA GLY A 118 -0.38 -23.43 23.62
C GLY A 118 -0.20 -23.83 22.15
N SER A 119 -1.17 -23.48 21.30
CA SER A 119 -1.10 -23.73 19.85
C SER A 119 -0.39 -22.61 19.06
N ALA A 120 -0.16 -21.44 19.65
CA ALA A 120 0.38 -20.28 18.96
C ALA A 120 1.91 -20.33 18.89
N ARG A 121 2.49 -19.88 17.77
CA ARG A 121 3.94 -19.67 17.63
C ARG A 121 4.38 -18.47 18.45
N ALA A 122 5.43 -18.65 19.24
CA ALA A 122 6.10 -17.55 19.92
C ALA A 122 7.34 -17.12 19.13
N TYR A 123 7.62 -15.81 19.10
CA TYR A 123 8.73 -15.29 18.32
C TYR A 123 10.08 -15.63 18.96
N VAL A 124 10.98 -16.22 18.16
CA VAL A 124 12.41 -16.37 18.45
C VAL A 124 13.18 -15.80 17.28
N HIS A 125 14.15 -14.94 17.55
CA HIS A 125 14.86 -14.26 16.48
C HIS A 125 15.75 -15.26 15.70
N PRO A 126 15.78 -15.26 14.36
CA PRO A 126 16.60 -16.24 13.63
C PRO A 126 18.11 -16.06 13.85
N LEU A 127 18.55 -14.84 14.16
CA LEU A 127 19.96 -14.46 14.29
C LEU A 127 20.28 -13.90 15.70
N PRO A 128 21.54 -13.95 16.18
CA PRO A 128 21.91 -13.22 17.39
C PRO A 128 21.91 -11.70 17.15
N GLY A 129 21.95 -10.91 18.22
CA GLY A 129 21.97 -9.44 18.21
C GLY A 129 20.65 -8.74 18.57
N PRO A 130 20.65 -7.39 18.54
CA PRO A 130 19.47 -6.57 18.83
C PRO A 130 18.40 -6.76 17.75
N VAL A 131 17.13 -6.66 18.16
CA VAL A 131 15.98 -6.86 17.27
C VAL A 131 15.36 -5.50 16.93
N ASN A 132 15.61 -5.04 15.70
CA ASN A 132 14.98 -3.86 15.11
C ASN A 132 13.87 -4.22 14.10
N GLU A 133 13.74 -5.51 13.79
CA GLU A 133 12.80 -6.09 12.84
C GLU A 133 12.47 -7.52 13.26
N ILE A 134 11.23 -7.95 13.03
CA ILE A 134 10.84 -9.35 13.17
C ILE A 134 10.51 -9.99 11.83
N HIS A 135 10.79 -11.28 11.71
CA HIS A 135 10.54 -12.03 10.48
C HIS A 135 9.22 -12.82 10.58
N ALA A 136 8.34 -12.65 9.60
CA ALA A 136 7.02 -13.25 9.60
C ALA A 136 7.05 -14.79 9.53
N ASP A 137 8.08 -15.37 8.90
CA ASP A 137 8.25 -16.82 8.74
C ASP A 137 8.40 -17.57 10.06
N VAL A 138 8.91 -16.91 11.11
CA VAL A 138 9.01 -17.43 12.48
C VAL A 138 7.63 -17.79 13.05
N PHE A 139 6.57 -17.10 12.62
CA PHE A 139 5.19 -17.38 13.03
C PHE A 139 4.57 -18.58 12.30
N GLY A 140 5.33 -19.26 11.45
CA GLY A 140 4.89 -20.49 10.79
C GLY A 140 4.09 -20.24 9.52
N LEU A 141 4.45 -19.23 8.73
CA LEU A 141 3.92 -19.07 7.36
C LEU A 141 4.14 -20.35 6.56
N ALA A 142 3.21 -20.65 5.66
CA ALA A 142 3.38 -21.73 4.71
C ALA A 142 4.65 -21.52 3.84
N ALA A 143 5.21 -22.63 3.36
CA ALA A 143 6.39 -22.58 2.49
C ALA A 143 6.07 -21.97 1.11
N ASN A 144 4.81 -22.01 0.69
CA ASN A 144 4.30 -21.55 -0.59
C ASN A 144 2.79 -21.27 -0.51
N GLU A 145 2.19 -20.91 -1.63
CA GLU A 145 0.77 -20.56 -1.78
C GLU A 145 -0.21 -21.75 -1.74
N HIS A 146 0.26 -22.99 -1.58
CA HIS A 146 -0.63 -24.15 -1.54
C HIS A 146 -1.35 -24.32 -0.19
N ALA A 147 -0.91 -23.63 0.85
CA ALA A 147 -1.51 -23.65 2.18
C ALA A 147 -1.75 -22.24 2.73
N ASP A 148 -2.80 -22.12 3.55
CA ASP A 148 -3.17 -20.85 4.18
C ASP A 148 -2.11 -20.40 5.19
N SER A 149 -1.77 -19.12 5.11
CA SER A 149 -0.86 -18.43 6.03
C SER A 149 -1.56 -17.32 6.80
N ALA A 150 -2.87 -17.12 6.65
CA ALA A 150 -3.58 -15.98 7.22
C ALA A 150 -3.41 -15.87 8.75
N ALA A 151 -3.61 -16.97 9.50
CA ALA A 151 -3.46 -16.96 10.95
C ALA A 151 -2.02 -16.65 11.41
N ALA A 152 -1.03 -17.23 10.74
CA ALA A 152 0.39 -17.00 11.04
C ALA A 152 0.81 -15.56 10.70
N LEU A 153 0.35 -15.04 9.56
CA LEU A 153 0.62 -13.65 9.16
C LEU A 153 -0.07 -12.66 10.08
N GLN A 154 -1.32 -12.92 10.49
CA GLN A 154 -2.04 -12.11 11.47
C GLN A 154 -1.27 -12.03 12.80
N ALA A 155 -0.78 -13.16 13.31
CA ALA A 155 0.01 -13.19 14.54
C ALA A 155 1.31 -12.37 14.41
N ALA A 156 1.98 -12.43 13.26
CA ALA A 156 3.18 -11.64 12.99
C ALA A 156 2.88 -10.13 12.93
N VAL A 157 1.76 -9.75 12.29
CA VAL A 157 1.29 -8.36 12.21
C VAL A 157 0.95 -7.82 13.58
N ASP A 158 0.16 -8.55 14.39
CA ASP A 158 -0.20 -8.12 15.74
C ASP A 158 1.04 -7.98 16.62
N TYR A 159 1.97 -8.94 16.58
CA TYR A 159 3.20 -8.89 17.36
C TYR A 159 4.04 -7.64 17.05
N ALA A 160 4.27 -7.37 15.76
CA ALA A 160 5.03 -6.21 15.29
C ALA A 160 4.35 -4.90 15.68
N ASN A 161 3.05 -4.81 15.40
CA ASN A 161 2.29 -3.57 15.51
C ASN A 161 2.07 -3.14 16.97
N ASP A 162 1.81 -4.09 17.87
CA ASP A 162 1.64 -3.80 19.31
C ASP A 162 2.95 -3.39 20.00
N ARG A 163 4.10 -3.70 19.38
CA ARG A 163 5.45 -3.34 19.87
C ARG A 163 6.11 -2.20 19.08
N ALA A 164 5.46 -1.71 18.02
CA ALA A 164 6.02 -0.70 17.11
C ALA A 164 7.38 -1.10 16.48
N ILE A 165 7.52 -2.37 16.09
CA ILE A 165 8.74 -2.92 15.46
C ILE A 165 8.44 -3.26 14.00
N ALA A 166 9.44 -3.18 13.12
CA ALA A 166 9.28 -3.55 11.72
C ALA A 166 8.99 -5.04 11.53
N LEU A 167 8.15 -5.37 10.55
CA LEU A 167 7.85 -6.71 10.11
C LEU A 167 8.44 -6.94 8.72
N ALA A 168 9.26 -7.98 8.56
CA ALA A 168 9.74 -8.44 7.27
C ALA A 168 9.00 -9.70 6.81
N LEU A 169 8.46 -9.63 5.59
CA LEU A 169 7.95 -10.81 4.90
C LEU A 169 9.10 -11.60 4.26
N PRO A 170 8.92 -12.92 4.05
CA PRO A 170 9.91 -13.76 3.37
C PRO A 170 10.16 -13.27 1.94
N ALA A 171 11.43 -13.00 1.61
CA ALA A 171 11.81 -12.40 0.35
C ALA A 171 11.36 -13.24 -0.87
N GLY A 172 10.65 -12.62 -1.81
CA GLY A 172 10.21 -13.23 -3.07
C GLY A 172 9.24 -14.42 -2.93
N ARG A 173 8.79 -14.75 -1.71
CA ARG A 173 7.91 -15.90 -1.49
C ARG A 173 6.47 -15.56 -1.87
N ARG A 174 5.76 -16.54 -2.43
CA ARG A 174 4.30 -16.49 -2.57
C ARG A 174 3.65 -17.12 -1.35
N ILE A 175 2.75 -16.41 -0.70
CA ILE A 175 1.99 -16.91 0.46
C ILE A 175 0.49 -16.75 0.19
N ARG A 176 -0.30 -17.76 0.51
CA ARG A 176 -1.76 -17.66 0.40
C ARG A 176 -2.36 -17.17 1.71
N VAL A 177 -3.36 -16.31 1.61
CA VAL A 177 -4.21 -15.93 2.75
C VAL A 177 -5.67 -16.23 2.40
N ASP A 178 -6.31 -17.05 3.22
CA ASP A 178 -7.73 -17.39 3.10
C ASP A 178 -8.62 -16.52 4.03
N ALA A 179 -8.01 -15.61 4.79
CA ALA A 179 -8.70 -14.60 5.60
C ALA A 179 -7.99 -13.23 5.53
N THR A 180 -8.76 -12.15 5.69
CA THR A 180 -8.22 -10.78 5.74
C THR A 180 -7.21 -10.64 6.87
N VAL A 181 -6.04 -10.09 6.55
CA VAL A 181 -5.03 -9.68 7.53
C VAL A 181 -5.33 -8.25 7.96
N VAL A 182 -5.57 -8.05 9.26
CA VAL A 182 -5.97 -6.77 9.83
C VAL A 182 -4.78 -6.13 10.55
N VAL A 183 -4.45 -4.91 10.12
CA VAL A 183 -3.52 -4.01 10.81
C VAL A 183 -4.35 -3.00 11.59
N LYS A 184 -4.29 -3.07 12.92
CA LYS A 184 -4.93 -2.09 13.79
C LYS A 184 -4.18 -0.76 13.71
N LEU A 185 -4.85 0.32 13.35
CA LEU A 185 -4.26 1.66 13.30
C LEU A 185 -4.89 2.58 14.35
N ALA A 186 -4.07 3.48 14.92
CA ALA A 186 -4.50 4.40 15.96
C ALA A 186 -5.01 3.71 17.23
N ALA A 187 -5.39 4.44 18.26
CA ALA A 187 -5.90 3.91 19.53
C ALA A 187 -7.44 3.81 19.52
N ALA A 188 -7.98 2.76 20.14
CA ALA A 188 -9.42 2.65 20.41
C ALA A 188 -9.81 3.45 21.66
N ALA A 189 -8.96 3.40 22.69
CA ALA A 189 -9.13 4.05 23.97
C ALA A 189 -7.80 4.59 24.51
N VAL A 190 -7.88 5.46 25.52
CA VAL A 190 -6.70 5.93 26.25
C VAL A 190 -6.02 4.74 26.93
N GLY A 191 -4.70 4.60 26.74
CA GLY A 191 -3.92 3.49 27.30
C GLY A 191 -3.67 2.33 26.33
N ASP A 192 -4.30 2.35 25.14
CA ASP A 192 -3.94 1.42 24.05
C ASP A 192 -2.44 1.55 23.68
N PRO A 193 -1.80 0.47 23.21
CA PRO A 193 -0.40 0.50 22.79
C PRO A 193 -0.20 1.50 21.65
N ALA A 194 1.01 2.08 21.57
CA ALA A 194 1.39 2.94 20.46
C ALA A 194 1.51 2.11 19.18
N ARG A 195 0.50 2.22 18.29
CA ARG A 195 0.46 1.45 17.04
C ARG A 195 1.25 2.16 15.94
N ARG A 196 2.32 1.51 15.48
CA ARG A 196 3.12 1.94 14.33
C ARG A 196 3.45 0.73 13.48
N PHE A 197 2.86 0.66 12.29
CA PHE A 197 3.05 -0.46 11.40
C PHE A 197 4.15 -0.16 10.36
N LEU A 198 5.19 -0.99 10.32
CA LEU A 198 6.30 -0.89 9.39
C LEU A 198 6.45 -2.24 8.71
N LEU A 199 6.12 -2.35 7.42
CA LEU A 199 6.16 -3.60 6.67
C LEU A 199 7.20 -3.54 5.55
N LYS A 200 8.21 -4.40 5.64
CA LYS A 200 9.08 -4.74 4.52
C LYS A 200 8.51 -5.94 3.80
N GLY A 201 7.86 -5.68 2.67
CA GLY A 201 7.29 -6.74 1.83
C GLY A 201 8.35 -7.63 1.18
N ASN A 202 9.57 -7.14 0.96
CA ASN A 202 10.68 -7.91 0.37
C ASN A 202 10.30 -8.63 -0.95
N ASN A 203 9.45 -8.01 -1.76
CA ASN A 203 8.89 -8.60 -2.99
C ASN A 203 8.13 -9.93 -2.75
N CYS A 204 7.69 -10.18 -1.51
CA CYS A 204 6.73 -11.22 -1.19
C CYS A 204 5.42 -10.93 -1.95
N GLU A 205 4.74 -11.99 -2.36
CA GLU A 205 3.46 -11.90 -3.05
C GLU A 205 2.38 -12.58 -2.21
N ILE A 206 1.38 -11.79 -1.81
CA ILE A 206 0.20 -12.26 -1.11
C ILE A 206 -0.82 -12.73 -2.16
N MET A 207 -0.97 -14.04 -2.26
CA MET A 207 -2.00 -14.72 -3.03
C MET A 207 -3.31 -14.66 -2.25
N ALA A 208 -4.14 -13.68 -2.56
CA ALA A 208 -5.37 -13.40 -1.83
C ALA A 208 -6.47 -14.38 -2.25
N ASN A 209 -7.04 -15.08 -1.29
CA ASN A 209 -8.20 -15.94 -1.44
C ASN A 209 -9.29 -15.52 -0.44
N VAL A 210 -9.71 -14.26 -0.52
CA VAL A 210 -10.62 -13.64 0.45
C VAL A 210 -11.77 -12.90 -0.22
N ALA A 211 -12.94 -12.92 0.40
CA ALA A 211 -14.05 -12.03 0.07
C ALA A 211 -13.84 -10.72 0.85
N GLY A 212 -13.24 -9.72 0.20
CA GLY A 212 -12.86 -8.46 0.85
C GLY A 212 -11.37 -8.11 0.67
N PRO A 213 -10.82 -7.23 1.52
CA PRO A 213 -9.41 -6.85 1.45
C PRO A 213 -8.50 -8.00 1.92
N ALA A 214 -7.42 -8.25 1.18
CA ALA A 214 -6.32 -9.11 1.66
C ALA A 214 -5.61 -8.49 2.87
N LEU A 215 -5.37 -7.17 2.80
CA LEU A 215 -4.81 -6.38 3.89
C LEU A 215 -5.75 -5.22 4.25
N HIS A 216 -6.16 -5.15 5.51
CA HIS A 216 -7.03 -4.09 6.01
C HIS A 216 -6.29 -3.22 7.03
N LEU A 217 -6.03 -1.98 6.63
CA LEU A 217 -5.49 -0.94 7.47
C LEU A 217 -6.64 -0.30 8.25
N ALA A 218 -6.96 -0.91 9.39
CA ALA A 218 -8.20 -0.71 10.13
C ALA A 218 -8.02 0.27 11.29
N PRO A 219 -8.53 1.52 11.17
CA PRO A 219 -8.51 2.44 12.30
C PRO A 219 -9.38 1.96 13.44
N GLN A 220 -8.88 2.17 14.66
CA GLN A 220 -9.53 1.70 15.87
C GLN A 220 -10.42 2.77 16.51
N CYS A 221 -10.04 4.04 16.34
CA CYS A 221 -10.72 5.16 16.98
C CYS A 221 -12.13 5.39 16.38
N PRO A 222 -13.20 5.31 17.18
CA PRO A 222 -14.56 5.57 16.69
C PRO A 222 -14.76 7.05 16.36
N VAL A 223 -15.71 7.32 15.47
CA VAL A 223 -16.28 8.68 15.30
C VAL A 223 -16.81 9.17 16.64
N GLY A 224 -16.50 10.41 17.00
CA GLY A 224 -16.81 10.96 18.33
C GLY A 224 -15.85 10.53 19.45
N GLY A 225 -14.85 9.67 19.17
CA GLY A 225 -13.81 9.31 20.13
C GLY A 225 -12.90 10.49 20.50
N VAL A 226 -12.09 10.32 21.55
CA VAL A 226 -11.18 11.37 22.07
C VAL A 226 -10.23 11.85 20.96
N PRO A 227 -10.10 13.18 20.74
CA PRO A 227 -9.11 13.73 19.80
C PRO A 227 -7.69 13.28 20.12
N GLY A 228 -6.87 13.03 19.10
CA GLY A 228 -5.51 12.50 19.23
C GLY A 228 -5.41 10.98 19.22
N LEU A 229 -6.47 10.25 19.55
CA LEU A 229 -6.46 8.78 19.47
C LEU A 229 -6.53 8.29 18.01
N GLU A 230 -7.01 9.13 17.08
CA GLU A 230 -7.04 8.86 15.64
C GLU A 230 -5.67 8.96 14.96
N VAL A 231 -4.60 9.26 15.71
CA VAL A 231 -3.24 9.32 15.19
C VAL A 231 -2.65 7.92 15.12
N GLY A 232 -2.30 7.49 13.91
CA GLY A 232 -1.62 6.23 13.66
C GLY A 232 -0.65 6.37 12.50
N TYR A 233 0.24 5.40 12.34
CA TYR A 233 1.21 5.38 11.25
C TYR A 233 1.31 4.01 10.62
N PHE A 234 1.39 4.00 9.30
CA PHE A 234 1.86 2.84 8.56
C PHE A 234 2.86 3.24 7.48
N GLN A 235 3.78 2.32 7.20
CA GLN A 235 4.61 2.32 6.01
C GLN A 235 4.71 0.90 5.50
N ILE A 236 4.39 0.71 4.22
CA ILE A 236 4.43 -0.58 3.54
C ILE A 236 5.26 -0.41 2.28
N ASP A 237 6.32 -1.23 2.17
CA ASP A 237 7.29 -1.15 1.08
C ASP A 237 7.43 -2.49 0.35
N ASN A 238 7.55 -2.46 -0.98
CA ASN A 238 7.98 -3.60 -1.80
C ASN A 238 7.13 -4.87 -1.62
N LEU A 239 5.83 -4.77 -1.89
CA LEU A 239 4.85 -5.84 -1.67
C LEU A 239 4.01 -6.09 -2.92
N ARG A 240 3.69 -7.35 -3.19
CA ARG A 240 2.82 -7.74 -4.30
C ARG A 240 1.52 -8.37 -3.79
N PHE A 241 0.42 -8.12 -4.50
CA PHE A 241 -0.88 -8.73 -4.26
C PHE A 241 -1.41 -9.38 -5.53
N ASN A 242 -1.93 -10.59 -5.40
CA ASN A 242 -2.50 -11.34 -6.51
C ASN A 242 -3.89 -11.89 -6.13
N GLY A 243 -4.92 -11.39 -6.80
CA GLY A 243 -6.32 -11.74 -6.56
C GLY A 243 -6.87 -12.88 -7.43
N TYR A 244 -6.06 -13.51 -8.30
CA TYR A 244 -6.55 -14.56 -9.20
C TYR A 244 -7.01 -15.83 -8.46
N PHE A 245 -6.40 -16.17 -7.32
CA PHE A 245 -6.87 -17.29 -6.49
C PHE A 245 -8.31 -17.09 -6.00
N ALA A 246 -8.61 -15.89 -5.50
CA ALA A 246 -9.97 -15.53 -5.13
C ALA A 246 -10.92 -15.53 -6.35
N ASN A 247 -10.41 -15.26 -7.56
CA ASN A 247 -11.18 -15.36 -8.81
C ASN A 247 -11.59 -16.80 -9.11
N GLU A 248 -10.62 -17.72 -9.10
CA GLU A 248 -10.82 -19.16 -9.32
C GLU A 248 -11.78 -19.75 -8.28
N SER A 249 -11.74 -19.20 -7.06
CA SER A 249 -12.64 -19.58 -5.96
C SER A 249 -14.01 -18.89 -5.99
N GLY A 250 -14.29 -18.05 -7.00
CA GLY A 250 -15.59 -17.40 -7.18
C GLY A 250 -15.95 -16.34 -6.14
N LEU A 251 -14.97 -15.76 -5.45
CA LEU A 251 -15.21 -14.78 -4.38
C LEU A 251 -15.53 -13.39 -4.96
N ALA A 252 -16.48 -12.69 -4.35
CA ALA A 252 -16.87 -11.33 -4.71
C ALA A 252 -16.21 -10.28 -3.79
N GLY A 253 -16.21 -9.01 -4.21
CA GLY A 253 -15.71 -7.89 -3.38
C GLY A 253 -14.20 -7.91 -3.11
N ARG A 254 -13.43 -8.60 -3.96
CA ARG A 254 -11.99 -8.82 -3.81
C ARG A 254 -11.22 -7.51 -3.90
N CYS A 255 -10.47 -7.20 -2.85
CA CYS A 255 -9.68 -5.99 -2.71
C CYS A 255 -8.27 -6.37 -2.24
N ALA A 256 -7.23 -5.68 -2.72
CA ALA A 256 -5.88 -5.89 -2.19
C ALA A 256 -5.74 -5.20 -0.83
N ILE A 257 -6.03 -3.90 -0.82
CA ILE A 257 -5.82 -3.04 0.36
C ILE A 257 -7.06 -2.18 0.60
N LYS A 258 -7.62 -2.29 1.81
CA LYS A 258 -8.58 -1.32 2.34
C LYS A 258 -7.89 -0.44 3.38
N ILE A 259 -8.05 0.88 3.26
CA ILE A 259 -7.57 1.87 4.23
C ILE A 259 -8.78 2.61 4.80
N GLY A 260 -8.92 2.56 6.12
CA GLY A 260 -10.05 3.15 6.82
C GLY A 260 -11.20 2.17 7.04
N GLU A 261 -12.20 2.65 7.79
CA GLU A 261 -13.39 1.89 8.15
C GLU A 261 -14.54 2.86 8.43
N ILE A 262 -15.77 2.48 8.04
CA ILE A 262 -16.97 3.25 8.32
C ILE A 262 -17.19 3.31 9.83
N GLY A 263 -17.58 4.47 10.35
CA GLY A 263 -17.74 4.72 11.79
C GLY A 263 -16.43 4.90 12.55
N LYS A 264 -15.29 4.93 11.84
CA LYS A 264 -13.96 5.11 12.42
C LYS A 264 -13.24 6.32 11.83
N LYS A 265 -12.31 6.89 12.59
CA LYS A 265 -11.49 8.04 12.22
C LYS A 265 -9.98 7.71 12.26
N PHE A 266 -9.27 8.28 11.30
CA PHE A 266 -7.84 8.16 11.05
C PHE A 266 -7.29 9.46 10.43
N ALA A 267 -6.62 10.29 11.25
CA ALA A 267 -6.34 11.67 10.85
C ALA A 267 -4.88 12.11 10.90
N GLY A 268 -3.98 11.32 11.51
CA GLY A 268 -2.87 11.90 12.27
C GLY A 268 -1.48 11.95 11.63
N PHE A 269 -0.97 13.19 11.48
CA PHE A 269 0.36 13.75 11.78
C PHE A 269 1.68 13.11 11.31
N GLN A 270 1.71 11.92 10.71
CA GLN A 270 2.99 11.27 10.36
C GLN A 270 3.17 10.88 8.89
N LYS A 271 2.25 11.28 7.98
CA LYS A 271 2.27 10.96 6.54
C LYS A 271 2.55 9.48 6.27
N CYS A 272 1.49 8.67 6.29
CA CYS A 272 1.62 7.24 6.02
C CYS A 272 2.05 6.98 4.58
N GLN A 273 2.67 5.82 4.33
CA GLN A 273 3.30 5.53 3.04
C GLN A 273 2.92 4.14 2.52
N LEU A 274 2.59 4.09 1.24
CA LEU A 274 2.53 2.86 0.44
C LEU A 274 3.49 3.01 -0.74
N ARG A 275 4.55 2.21 -0.77
CA ARG A 275 5.63 2.37 -1.76
C ARG A 275 5.98 1.07 -2.44
N ASP A 276 6.23 1.13 -3.74
CA ASP A 276 6.68 -0.03 -4.52
C ASP A 276 5.71 -1.22 -4.38
N VAL A 277 4.42 -0.95 -4.54
CA VAL A 277 3.36 -1.95 -4.38
C VAL A 277 2.71 -2.26 -5.73
N PHE A 278 2.59 -3.54 -6.02
CA PHE A 278 1.96 -4.05 -7.24
C PHE A 278 0.75 -4.91 -6.90
N ALA A 279 -0.41 -4.65 -7.51
CA ALA A 279 -1.62 -5.42 -7.30
C ALA A 279 -2.30 -5.78 -8.63
N LEU A 280 -2.71 -7.04 -8.75
CA LEU A 280 -3.30 -7.59 -9.98
C LEU A 280 -4.43 -8.59 -9.69
N GLY A 281 -5.36 -8.79 -10.63
CA GLY A 281 -6.37 -9.86 -10.53
C GLY A 281 -7.50 -9.61 -9.53
N PHE A 282 -7.72 -8.36 -9.13
CA PHE A 282 -8.83 -7.94 -8.27
C PHE A 282 -9.93 -7.30 -9.14
N ASN A 283 -11.20 -7.59 -8.83
CA ASN A 283 -12.36 -7.19 -9.66
C ASN A 283 -13.39 -6.30 -8.92
N ALA A 284 -13.10 -5.96 -7.67
CA ALA A 284 -13.69 -4.85 -6.91
C ALA A 284 -12.55 -3.82 -6.68
N PRO A 285 -12.78 -2.60 -6.15
CA PRO A 285 -11.71 -1.62 -6.01
C PRO A 285 -10.50 -2.22 -5.32
N THR A 286 -9.40 -2.32 -6.07
CA THR A 286 -8.19 -3.02 -5.66
C THR A 286 -7.55 -2.32 -4.48
N ILE A 287 -7.54 -1.00 -4.53
CA ILE A 287 -7.24 -0.16 -3.38
C ILE A 287 -8.48 0.66 -3.06
N LYS A 288 -8.94 0.61 -1.82
CA LYS A 288 -10.10 1.35 -1.34
C LYS A 288 -9.75 2.20 -0.13
N LEU A 289 -10.07 3.49 -0.20
CA LEU A 289 -10.02 4.43 0.91
C LEU A 289 -11.45 4.81 1.30
N THR A 290 -11.78 4.67 2.59
CA THR A 290 -13.14 4.94 3.12
C THR A 290 -13.09 5.34 4.59
N GLY A 291 -14.23 5.63 5.20
CA GLY A 291 -14.37 6.00 6.61
C GLY A 291 -14.63 7.50 6.83
N ALA A 292 -14.87 7.88 8.08
CA ALA A 292 -15.29 9.24 8.43
C ALA A 292 -14.15 10.26 8.38
N LEU A 293 -12.92 9.82 8.64
CA LEU A 293 -11.73 10.65 8.53
C LEU A 293 -10.61 9.75 8.04
N THR A 294 -10.25 9.80 6.77
CA THR A 294 -9.16 8.99 6.21
C THR A 294 -8.27 9.89 5.38
N ARG A 295 -7.09 10.21 5.91
CA ARG A 295 -6.24 11.23 5.31
C ARG A 295 -4.75 11.03 5.56
N MET A 296 -3.93 11.83 4.88
CA MET A 296 -2.47 11.91 5.06
C MET A 296 -1.74 10.62 4.67
N VAL A 297 -2.02 10.14 3.45
CA VAL A 297 -1.39 8.95 2.89
C VAL A 297 -0.69 9.31 1.57
N ASN A 298 0.57 8.95 1.47
CA ASN A 298 1.35 9.04 0.25
C ASN A 298 1.48 7.67 -0.41
N PHE A 299 1.16 7.62 -1.70
CA PHE A 299 1.29 6.48 -2.58
C PHE A 299 2.39 6.81 -3.58
N ASP A 300 3.42 5.98 -3.65
CA ASP A 300 4.61 6.24 -4.45
C ASP A 300 5.04 4.98 -5.20
N ARG A 301 5.01 5.02 -6.54
CA ARG A 301 5.24 3.84 -7.39
C ARG A 301 4.29 2.68 -7.05
N VAL A 302 3.00 2.99 -6.96
CA VAL A 302 1.94 1.99 -6.77
C VAL A 302 1.32 1.66 -8.12
N VAL A 303 1.22 0.37 -8.43
CA VAL A 303 0.69 -0.13 -9.69
C VAL A 303 -0.50 -1.05 -9.41
N VAL A 304 -1.64 -0.71 -9.99
CA VAL A 304 -2.88 -1.49 -9.94
C VAL A 304 -3.22 -1.88 -11.37
N ASN A 305 -3.20 -3.18 -11.69
CA ASN A 305 -3.48 -3.65 -13.04
C ASN A 305 -4.98 -3.67 -13.37
N ASP A 306 -5.80 -4.10 -12.41
CA ASP A 306 -7.24 -4.28 -12.55
C ASP A 306 -7.95 -3.72 -11.31
N GLY A 307 -9.25 -3.45 -11.40
CA GLY A 307 -10.10 -3.05 -10.27
C GLY A 307 -9.95 -1.59 -9.80
N GLY A 308 -8.84 -0.93 -10.12
CA GLY A 308 -8.64 0.50 -9.88
C GLY A 308 -8.48 0.92 -8.42
N LEU A 309 -8.48 2.23 -8.22
CA LEU A 309 -8.44 2.95 -6.95
C LEU A 309 -9.79 3.60 -6.68
N GLU A 310 -10.37 3.33 -5.50
CA GLU A 310 -11.57 4.01 -5.03
C GLU A 310 -11.27 4.86 -3.79
N ILE A 311 -11.64 6.14 -3.87
CA ILE A 311 -11.65 7.10 -2.76
C ILE A 311 -13.11 7.49 -2.54
N VAL A 312 -13.71 6.93 -1.49
CA VAL A 312 -15.15 7.05 -1.26
C VAL A 312 -15.46 7.53 0.15
N ALA A 313 -16.03 8.73 0.24
CA ALA A 313 -16.65 9.18 1.47
C ALA A 313 -17.98 8.44 1.63
N SER A 314 -18.32 8.00 2.84
CA SER A 314 -19.46 7.08 3.04
C SER A 314 -20.40 7.49 4.16
N GLU A 315 -20.13 8.60 4.85
CA GLU A 315 -20.88 9.02 6.04
C GLU A 315 -21.09 10.54 6.05
N ASP A 316 -22.08 10.99 6.82
CA ASP A 316 -22.32 12.42 7.04
C ASP A 316 -21.17 13.05 7.84
N ALA A 317 -20.81 14.29 7.50
CA ALA A 317 -19.66 15.02 8.01
C ALA A 317 -18.31 14.28 7.86
N SER A 318 -18.22 13.32 6.92
CA SER A 318 -16.95 12.63 6.63
C SER A 318 -16.00 13.48 5.80
N PHE A 319 -14.70 13.28 6.02
CA PHE A 319 -13.61 13.90 5.27
C PHE A 319 -12.59 12.86 4.83
N ILE A 320 -12.33 12.78 3.53
CA ILE A 320 -11.21 12.01 2.98
C ILE A 320 -10.30 12.96 2.22
N GLY A 321 -8.99 12.91 2.46
CA GLY A 321 -8.15 13.93 1.90
C GLY A 321 -6.69 13.88 2.26
N ASP A 322 -5.95 14.93 1.91
CA ASP A 322 -4.50 15.01 2.09
C ASP A 322 -3.78 13.76 1.53
N LEU A 323 -4.12 13.41 0.29
CA LEU A 323 -3.64 12.21 -0.38
C LEU A 323 -2.70 12.59 -1.52
N ASP A 324 -1.56 11.91 -1.59
CA ASP A 324 -0.57 12.11 -2.64
C ASP A 324 -0.35 10.82 -3.41
N PHE A 325 -0.42 10.89 -4.74
CA PHE A 325 -0.15 9.77 -5.64
C PHE A 325 0.96 10.17 -6.61
N ASN A 326 2.13 9.59 -6.44
CA ASN A 326 3.34 9.93 -7.18
C ASN A 326 3.78 8.75 -8.03
N ASN A 327 3.88 8.96 -9.35
CA ASN A 327 4.39 7.96 -10.29
C ASN A 327 3.65 6.61 -10.21
N CYS A 328 2.33 6.67 -10.05
CA CYS A 328 1.47 5.50 -9.93
C CYS A 328 0.90 5.08 -11.29
N GLN A 329 0.36 3.86 -11.36
CA GLN A 329 -0.37 3.36 -12.51
C GLN A 329 -1.67 2.69 -12.06
N PHE A 330 -2.77 2.99 -12.75
CA PHE A 330 -4.07 2.41 -12.45
C PHE A 330 -4.76 1.90 -13.71
N GLY A 331 -5.10 0.62 -13.72
CA GLY A 331 -5.99 -0.02 -14.67
C GLY A 331 -7.30 -0.44 -14.01
N GLY A 332 -8.34 -0.64 -14.83
CA GLY A 332 -9.69 -0.92 -14.34
C GLY A 332 -10.68 -1.20 -15.47
N THR A 333 -11.95 -1.31 -15.10
CA THR A 333 -13.07 -1.57 -16.02
C THR A 333 -14.12 -0.47 -15.93
N ALA A 334 -15.10 -0.42 -16.83
CA ALA A 334 -16.12 0.64 -16.76
C ALA A 334 -16.95 0.58 -15.45
N ALA A 335 -17.12 -0.62 -14.86
CA ALA A 335 -17.80 -0.79 -13.59
C ALA A 335 -16.92 -0.39 -12.38
N ASN A 336 -15.61 -0.61 -12.47
CA ASN A 336 -14.62 -0.23 -11.47
C ASN A 336 -13.51 0.56 -12.17
N PRO A 337 -13.72 1.86 -12.42
CA PRO A 337 -12.79 2.64 -13.23
C PRO A 337 -11.42 2.72 -12.53
N PRO A 338 -10.34 2.87 -13.30
CA PRO A 338 -8.99 3.04 -12.76
C PRO A 338 -8.87 3.97 -11.56
N ILE A 339 -9.57 5.11 -11.60
CA ILE A 339 -9.74 5.98 -10.44
C ILE A 339 -11.21 6.35 -10.31
N ARG A 340 -11.74 6.16 -9.10
CA ARG A 340 -13.07 6.61 -8.68
C ARG A 340 -12.94 7.49 -7.44
N ILE A 341 -13.40 8.73 -7.52
CA ILE A 341 -13.50 9.66 -6.40
C ILE A 341 -14.97 10.03 -6.23
N GLU A 342 -15.56 9.65 -5.10
CA GLU A 342 -17.01 9.77 -4.93
C GLU A 342 -17.37 10.22 -3.53
N SER A 343 -18.11 11.33 -3.43
CA SER A 343 -18.66 11.79 -2.16
C SER A 343 -19.72 10.80 -1.67
N ALA A 344 -20.09 10.87 -0.40
CA ALA A 344 -21.15 10.02 0.14
C ALA A 344 -22.50 10.29 -0.53
N GLY A 345 -23.23 9.21 -0.82
CA GLY A 345 -24.57 9.26 -1.40
C GLY A 345 -25.67 9.67 -0.41
N ALA A 346 -26.93 9.49 -0.81
CA ALA A 346 -28.12 9.68 0.03
C ALA A 346 -28.33 11.09 0.64
N GLY A 347 -27.73 12.14 0.06
CA GLY A 347 -27.90 13.51 0.56
C GLY A 347 -27.14 13.79 1.85
N THR A 348 -26.04 13.08 2.08
CA THR A 348 -25.13 13.29 3.21
C THR A 348 -24.09 14.36 2.88
N SER A 349 -23.71 15.15 3.88
CA SER A 349 -22.73 16.24 3.72
C SER A 349 -21.34 15.67 3.94
N SER A 350 -20.67 15.27 2.86
CA SER A 350 -19.33 14.67 2.91
C SER A 350 -18.34 15.45 2.08
N GLU A 351 -17.06 15.30 2.39
CA GLU A 351 -15.99 16.06 1.75
C GLU A 351 -14.85 15.14 1.28
N ILE A 352 -14.45 15.30 0.02
CA ILE A 352 -13.19 14.73 -0.47
C ILE A 352 -12.31 15.85 -1.01
N ARG A 353 -11.18 16.11 -0.32
CA ARG A 353 -10.33 17.28 -0.64
C ARG A 353 -8.85 17.10 -0.42
N GLY A 354 -8.03 17.87 -1.13
CA GLY A 354 -6.57 17.82 -0.98
C GLY A 354 -5.99 16.54 -1.55
N VAL A 355 -6.48 16.11 -2.71
CA VAL A 355 -6.02 14.89 -3.40
C VAL A 355 -5.19 15.30 -4.61
N ARG A 356 -3.97 14.77 -4.72
CA ARG A 356 -3.01 15.18 -5.73
C ARG A 356 -2.41 13.97 -6.42
N PHE A 357 -2.48 13.97 -7.74
CA PHE A 357 -1.84 12.99 -8.61
C PHE A 357 -0.72 13.66 -9.39
N TYR A 358 0.44 13.00 -9.46
CA TYR A 358 1.64 13.49 -10.13
C TYR A 358 2.23 12.40 -11.01
N GLY A 359 2.39 12.68 -12.31
CA GLY A 359 3.15 11.83 -13.24
C GLY A 359 2.63 10.39 -13.30
N SER A 360 1.32 10.19 -13.15
CA SER A 360 0.70 8.87 -13.06
C SER A 360 -0.04 8.51 -14.35
N VAL A 361 -0.13 7.20 -14.63
CA VAL A 361 -0.72 6.66 -15.87
C VAL A 361 -2.01 5.92 -15.59
N ILE A 362 -3.02 6.16 -16.42
CA ILE A 362 -4.35 5.56 -16.34
C ILE A 362 -4.58 4.72 -17.59
N TYR A 363 -4.92 3.45 -17.41
CA TYR A 363 -5.18 2.51 -18.49
C TYR A 363 -6.66 2.13 -18.56
N GLY A 364 -7.27 2.24 -19.73
CA GLY A 364 -8.63 1.79 -20.01
C GLY A 364 -9.69 2.88 -19.81
N PRO A 365 -10.78 2.63 -19.06
CA PRO A 365 -11.98 3.48 -19.06
C PRO A 365 -11.88 4.77 -18.23
N GLY A 366 -10.67 5.18 -17.84
CA GLY A 366 -10.37 6.51 -17.31
C GLY A 366 -10.72 6.74 -15.83
N THR A 367 -11.11 7.97 -15.53
CA THR A 367 -11.29 8.47 -14.16
C THR A 367 -12.68 9.05 -13.97
N LEU A 368 -13.33 8.67 -12.88
CA LEU A 368 -14.61 9.23 -12.43
C LEU A 368 -14.41 10.10 -11.18
N LEU A 369 -14.92 11.31 -11.22
CA LEU A 369 -15.09 12.19 -10.07
C LEU A 369 -16.56 12.56 -9.95
N TYR A 370 -17.23 12.04 -8.92
CA TYR A 370 -18.68 12.15 -8.76
C TYR A 370 -19.05 12.76 -7.42
N ALA A 371 -19.62 13.97 -7.46
CA ALA A 371 -20.16 14.64 -6.26
C ALA A 371 -21.68 14.40 -6.19
N HIS A 372 -22.10 13.55 -5.26
CA HIS A 372 -23.51 13.33 -4.92
C HIS A 372 -24.15 14.58 -4.32
N ARG A 373 -25.49 14.61 -4.27
CA ARG A 373 -26.26 15.67 -3.60
C ARG A 373 -25.72 15.95 -2.20
N LYS A 374 -25.39 17.22 -1.91
CA LYS A 374 -24.75 17.73 -0.66
C LYS A 374 -23.31 17.28 -0.42
N GLY A 375 -22.77 16.42 -1.28
CA GLY A 375 -21.35 16.09 -1.31
C GLY A 375 -20.52 17.25 -1.83
N ARG A 376 -19.29 17.34 -1.32
CA ARG A 376 -18.33 18.37 -1.68
C ARG A 376 -17.05 17.71 -2.15
N ILE A 377 -16.61 18.01 -3.36
CA ILE A 377 -15.31 17.57 -3.86
C ILE A 377 -14.51 18.81 -4.26
N GLY A 378 -13.26 18.90 -3.84
CA GLY A 378 -12.45 20.04 -4.22
C GLY A 378 -11.01 19.94 -3.83
N ASP A 379 -10.20 20.93 -4.19
CA ASP A 379 -8.76 20.88 -3.96
C ASP A 379 -8.18 19.58 -4.56
N ILE A 380 -8.46 19.35 -5.84
CA ILE A 380 -8.03 18.16 -6.58
C ILE A 380 -7.05 18.60 -7.66
N TRP A 381 -5.89 17.92 -7.72
CA TRP A 381 -4.88 18.17 -8.73
C TRP A 381 -4.56 16.91 -9.52
N PHE A 382 -4.68 17.01 -10.84
CA PHE A 382 -4.17 16.05 -11.81
C PHE A 382 -3.01 16.72 -12.54
N ASN A 383 -1.77 16.42 -12.15
CA ASN A 383 -0.58 17.05 -12.73
C ASN A 383 0.23 16.05 -13.55
N SER A 384 0.44 16.38 -14.83
CA SER A 384 1.23 15.55 -15.76
C SER A 384 0.71 14.11 -15.83
N MET A 385 -0.61 13.97 -15.88
CA MET A 385 -1.29 12.68 -15.98
C MET A 385 -1.28 12.18 -17.42
N GLN A 386 -1.22 10.86 -17.59
CA GLN A 386 -1.40 10.22 -18.89
C GLN A 386 -2.61 9.31 -18.84
N TRP A 387 -3.59 9.54 -19.71
CA TRP A 387 -4.74 8.67 -19.92
C TRP A 387 -4.61 7.93 -21.24
N GLU A 388 -4.58 6.60 -21.17
CA GLU A 388 -4.45 5.67 -22.28
C GLU A 388 -5.74 4.86 -22.43
N GLY A 389 -6.51 5.15 -23.47
CA GLY A 389 -7.82 4.56 -23.71
C GLY A 389 -7.83 3.33 -24.60
N ASN A 390 -6.69 2.88 -25.15
CA ASN A 390 -6.65 1.86 -26.19
C ASN A 390 -7.47 0.61 -25.79
N SER A 391 -8.45 0.24 -26.61
CA SER A 391 -9.44 -0.84 -26.39
C SER A 391 -10.52 -0.63 -25.30
N ASN A 392 -10.77 0.59 -24.85
CA ASN A 392 -11.86 0.89 -23.92
C ASN A 392 -13.27 0.76 -24.56
N PRO A 393 -14.33 0.46 -23.78
CA PRO A 393 -15.68 0.39 -24.31
C PRO A 393 -16.16 1.76 -24.82
N ILE A 394 -17.06 1.74 -25.82
CA ILE A 394 -17.69 2.95 -26.34
C ILE A 394 -18.36 3.72 -25.20
N GLY A 395 -18.12 5.02 -25.13
CA GLY A 395 -18.63 5.90 -24.08
C GLY A 395 -17.75 5.96 -22.83
N ALA A 396 -16.62 5.25 -22.77
CA ALA A 396 -15.66 5.42 -21.70
C ALA A 396 -14.88 6.74 -21.87
N HIS A 397 -14.88 7.57 -20.83
CA HIS A 397 -14.23 8.89 -20.83
C HIS A 397 -12.86 8.82 -20.18
N ALA A 398 -11.90 9.67 -20.59
CA ALA A 398 -10.62 9.73 -19.89
C ALA A 398 -10.79 10.35 -18.51
N LEU A 399 -11.51 11.48 -18.45
CA LEU A 399 -11.94 12.10 -17.20
C LEU A 399 -13.42 12.45 -17.29
N TRP A 400 -14.21 11.96 -16.35
CA TRP A 400 -15.60 12.34 -16.16
C TRP A 400 -15.79 13.00 -14.80
N ILE A 401 -16.21 14.26 -14.82
CA ILE A 401 -16.61 14.99 -13.63
C ILE A 401 -18.12 15.19 -13.68
N ALA A 402 -18.83 14.65 -12.69
CA ALA A 402 -20.27 14.74 -12.58
C ALA A 402 -20.70 15.29 -11.21
N LEU A 403 -21.69 16.16 -11.20
CA LEU A 403 -22.28 16.71 -9.98
C LEU A 403 -23.79 16.54 -9.97
N ASP A 404 -24.32 16.00 -8.88
CA ASP A 404 -25.75 16.00 -8.60
C ASP A 404 -26.27 17.33 -8.06
N ASN A 405 -27.60 17.46 -8.04
CA ASN A 405 -28.29 18.65 -7.54
C ASN A 405 -27.84 19.04 -6.10
N ASN A 406 -27.42 20.29 -5.90
CA ASN A 406 -26.87 20.82 -4.65
C ASN A 406 -25.57 20.15 -4.17
N ALA A 407 -24.78 19.54 -5.06
CA ALA A 407 -23.40 19.22 -4.78
C ALA A 407 -22.50 20.46 -4.96
N ASP A 408 -21.30 20.44 -4.37
CA ASP A 408 -20.29 21.47 -4.59
C ASP A 408 -19.02 20.86 -5.17
N LEU A 409 -18.55 21.41 -6.30
CA LEU A 409 -17.22 21.18 -6.83
C LEU A 409 -16.41 22.48 -6.78
N PHE A 410 -15.20 22.43 -6.24
CA PHE A 410 -14.34 23.60 -6.20
C PHE A 410 -12.86 23.30 -6.35
N GLN A 411 -12.11 24.15 -7.06
CA GLN A 411 -10.64 24.09 -7.13
C GLN A 411 -10.15 22.73 -7.66
N VAL A 412 -10.56 22.41 -8.89
CA VAL A 412 -10.09 21.22 -9.61
C VAL A 412 -9.18 21.65 -10.75
N PHE A 413 -7.93 21.21 -10.70
CA PHE A 413 -6.88 21.61 -11.62
C PHE A 413 -6.34 20.41 -12.39
N ILE A 414 -6.50 20.43 -13.71
CA ILE A 414 -5.98 19.42 -14.63
C ILE A 414 -4.88 20.07 -15.45
N ASN A 415 -3.62 19.79 -15.10
CA ASN A 415 -2.44 20.47 -15.64
C ASN A 415 -1.56 19.51 -16.43
N ASP A 416 -1.24 19.92 -17.64
CA ASP A 416 -0.36 19.24 -18.59
C ASP A 416 -0.70 17.75 -18.81
N PRO A 417 -1.98 17.36 -18.97
CA PRO A 417 -2.32 15.97 -19.22
C PRO A 417 -2.02 15.55 -20.66
N TYR A 418 -1.67 14.28 -20.87
CA TYR A 418 -1.73 13.62 -22.17
C TYR A 418 -2.90 12.65 -22.18
N VAL A 419 -3.74 12.70 -23.22
CA VAL A 419 -4.90 11.82 -23.39
C VAL A 419 -4.89 11.24 -24.79
N VAL A 420 -5.08 9.93 -24.94
CA VAL A 420 -5.04 9.28 -26.25
C VAL A 420 -5.92 8.02 -26.31
N GLY A 421 -6.50 7.75 -27.48
CA GLY A 421 -7.10 6.46 -27.82
C GLY A 421 -8.46 6.18 -27.17
N PHE A 422 -9.27 7.21 -26.93
CA PHE A 422 -10.57 7.04 -26.27
C PHE A 422 -11.73 6.85 -27.26
N ASN A 423 -12.59 5.87 -26.97
CA ASN A 423 -13.90 5.66 -27.62
C ASN A 423 -15.05 6.42 -26.93
N GLY A 424 -14.72 7.46 -26.15
CA GLY A 424 -15.62 8.38 -25.48
C GLY A 424 -15.03 9.80 -25.49
N ASN A 425 -15.65 10.74 -24.80
CA ASN A 425 -15.05 12.08 -24.63
C ASN A 425 -13.70 11.96 -23.91
N ALA A 426 -12.72 12.79 -24.28
CA ALA A 426 -11.48 12.84 -23.51
C ALA A 426 -11.78 13.41 -22.10
N MET A 427 -12.48 14.52 -22.03
CA MET A 427 -12.95 15.09 -20.77
C MET A 427 -14.42 15.48 -20.88
N LEU A 428 -15.24 14.92 -19.98
CA LEU A 428 -16.66 15.22 -19.86
C LEU A 428 -16.92 15.85 -18.50
N PHE A 429 -17.50 17.05 -18.50
CA PHE A 429 -17.87 17.78 -17.29
C PHE A 429 -19.37 18.04 -17.32
N GLU A 430 -20.09 17.48 -16.35
CA GLU A 430 -21.55 17.53 -16.29
C GLU A 430 -22.03 18.01 -14.93
N ARG A 431 -22.97 18.94 -14.98
CA ARG A 431 -23.67 19.44 -13.81
C ARG A 431 -25.15 19.14 -13.92
N PHE A 432 -25.73 18.53 -12.89
CA PHE A 432 -27.16 18.26 -12.81
C PHE A 432 -27.80 19.16 -11.74
N GLY A 433 -28.95 19.76 -12.07
CA GLY A 433 -29.72 20.58 -11.13
C GLY A 433 -28.98 21.85 -10.67
N ALA A 434 -29.09 22.20 -9.38
CA ALA A 434 -28.56 23.41 -8.77
C ALA A 434 -27.21 23.18 -8.06
N ALA A 435 -26.37 22.27 -8.55
CA ALA A 435 -25.01 22.11 -8.03
C ALA A 435 -24.17 23.38 -8.27
N THR A 436 -23.11 23.56 -7.47
CA THR A 436 -22.17 24.68 -7.62
C THR A 436 -20.83 24.20 -8.18
N VAL A 437 -20.32 24.88 -9.21
CA VAL A 437 -18.97 24.68 -9.75
C VAL A 437 -18.14 25.95 -9.55
N LYS A 438 -16.95 25.84 -8.95
CA LYS A 438 -16.07 26.98 -8.67
C LYS A 438 -14.63 26.65 -9.06
N ALA A 439 -14.05 27.41 -9.99
CA ALA A 439 -12.64 27.31 -10.35
C ALA A 439 -12.21 25.89 -10.80
N VAL A 440 -12.66 25.51 -12.00
CA VAL A 440 -12.13 24.33 -12.71
C VAL A 440 -11.23 24.80 -13.84
N SER A 441 -10.06 24.17 -14.00
CA SER A 441 -9.17 24.48 -15.11
C SER A 441 -8.61 23.24 -15.77
N VAL A 442 -8.65 23.21 -17.10
CA VAL A 442 -7.83 22.35 -17.94
C VAL A 442 -6.74 23.22 -18.54
N ARG A 443 -5.49 22.89 -18.29
CA ARG A 443 -4.35 23.67 -18.78
C ARG A 443 -3.30 22.76 -19.41
N GLY A 444 -2.75 23.16 -20.56
CA GLY A 444 -1.62 22.44 -21.17
C GLY A 444 -1.98 21.05 -21.73
N ALA A 445 -3.28 20.76 -21.90
CA ALA A 445 -3.72 19.42 -22.28
C ALA A 445 -3.31 19.07 -23.71
N LYS A 446 -2.82 17.86 -23.89
CA LYS A 446 -2.47 17.26 -25.18
C LYS A 446 -3.43 16.12 -25.48
N ILE A 447 -4.39 16.35 -26.39
CA ILE A 447 -5.48 15.39 -26.63
C ILE A 447 -5.39 14.78 -28.05
N ASN A 448 -5.05 13.50 -28.03
CA ASN A 448 -4.90 12.47 -29.06
C ASN A 448 -6.18 11.69 -29.46
N GLU A 449 -6.39 11.27 -30.71
CA GLU A 449 -7.10 10.03 -31.08
C GLU A 449 -8.49 9.83 -30.44
N ILE A 450 -9.44 10.70 -30.77
CA ILE A 450 -10.85 10.51 -30.41
C ILE A 450 -11.54 9.79 -31.56
N MET A 451 -11.82 8.51 -31.34
CA MET A 451 -12.07 7.53 -32.41
C MET A 451 -13.48 7.58 -32.99
N THR A 452 -14.45 8.12 -32.25
CA THR A 452 -15.87 8.08 -32.64
C THR A 452 -16.40 9.50 -32.80
N ALA A 453 -17.05 9.77 -33.94
CA ALA A 453 -17.59 11.09 -34.27
C ALA A 453 -18.69 11.60 -33.31
N GLN A 454 -19.24 10.74 -32.47
CA GLN A 454 -20.20 11.11 -31.42
C GLN A 454 -19.55 11.85 -30.25
N TYR A 455 -18.26 11.62 -29.98
CA TYR A 455 -17.59 12.15 -28.80
C TYR A 455 -16.60 13.25 -29.15
N ARG A 456 -16.24 14.07 -28.16
CA ARG A 456 -15.47 15.30 -28.33
C ARG A 456 -14.25 15.28 -27.39
N PRO A 457 -13.18 16.04 -27.70
CA PRO A 457 -12.06 16.17 -26.77
C PRO A 457 -12.48 16.72 -25.40
N ILE A 458 -13.17 17.86 -25.35
CA ILE A 458 -13.66 18.46 -24.09
C ILE A 458 -15.13 18.86 -24.22
N VAL A 459 -15.96 18.43 -23.27
CA VAL A 459 -17.41 18.76 -23.23
C VAL A 459 -17.77 19.34 -21.87
N LEU A 460 -18.44 20.50 -21.87
CA LEU A 460 -19.05 21.11 -20.71
C LEU A 460 -20.58 21.11 -20.88
N THR A 461 -21.31 20.40 -20.01
CA THR A 461 -22.78 20.38 -20.00
C THR A 461 -23.30 20.96 -18.70
N GLN A 462 -23.97 22.11 -18.81
CA GLN A 462 -24.44 22.93 -17.69
C GLN A 462 -23.31 23.34 -16.71
N PHE A 463 -22.04 23.24 -17.14
CA PHE A 463 -20.89 23.25 -16.25
C PHE A 463 -20.16 24.59 -16.29
N ASP A 464 -20.39 25.42 -15.26
CA ASP A 464 -19.96 26.82 -15.23
C ASP A 464 -18.50 27.00 -14.74
N ASN A 465 -18.00 28.24 -14.79
CA ASN A 465 -16.77 28.70 -14.12
C ASN A 465 -15.53 27.85 -14.44
N THR A 466 -15.33 27.58 -15.72
CA THR A 466 -14.28 26.69 -16.25
C THR A 466 -13.34 27.43 -17.18
N SER A 467 -12.05 27.14 -17.06
CA SER A 467 -11.02 27.65 -17.98
C SER A 467 -10.35 26.49 -18.73
N ILE A 468 -10.19 26.65 -20.03
CA ILE A 468 -9.51 25.70 -20.93
C ILE A 468 -8.40 26.51 -21.61
N LEU A 469 -7.16 26.28 -21.18
CA LEU A 469 -6.04 27.17 -21.47
C LEU A 469 -4.86 26.41 -22.02
N ASP A 470 -4.17 26.96 -23.02
CA ASP A 470 -2.89 26.43 -23.47
C ASP A 470 -2.98 24.94 -23.97
N CYS A 471 -4.14 24.49 -24.46
CA CYS A 471 -4.38 23.10 -24.86
C CYS A 471 -4.11 22.86 -26.35
N ASP A 472 -3.50 21.72 -26.67
CA ASP A 472 -3.26 21.22 -28.02
C ASP A 472 -4.18 20.03 -28.34
N PHE A 473 -4.99 20.18 -29.37
CA PHE A 473 -5.82 19.13 -29.99
C PHE A 473 -5.15 18.71 -31.30
N PHE A 474 -4.82 17.42 -31.43
CA PHE A 474 -4.05 16.95 -32.58
C PHE A 474 -4.39 15.53 -33.02
N GLY A 475 -3.80 15.12 -34.14
CA GLY A 475 -4.02 13.82 -34.77
C GLY A 475 -5.48 13.58 -35.15
N GLN A 476 -5.95 12.33 -35.01
CA GLN A 476 -7.27 11.94 -35.51
C GLN A 476 -8.36 12.24 -34.47
N ILE A 477 -9.10 13.34 -34.63
CA ILE A 477 -10.31 13.62 -33.83
C ILE A 477 -11.51 13.56 -34.77
N ALA A 478 -12.30 12.48 -34.70
CA ALA A 478 -13.47 12.28 -35.56
C ALA A 478 -14.66 13.21 -35.24
N ALA A 479 -14.54 13.98 -34.17
CA ALA A 479 -15.54 14.86 -33.62
C ALA A 479 -15.83 16.09 -34.49
N ASP A 480 -16.95 16.78 -34.28
CA ASP A 480 -17.25 18.02 -35.01
C ASP A 480 -16.59 19.28 -34.43
N SER A 481 -16.12 19.21 -33.19
CA SER A 481 -15.51 20.32 -32.47
C SER A 481 -14.49 19.83 -31.45
N CYS A 482 -13.51 20.67 -31.13
CA CYS A 482 -12.50 20.37 -30.11
C CYS A 482 -13.06 20.61 -28.70
N VAL A 483 -13.83 21.69 -28.54
CA VAL A 483 -14.46 22.05 -27.26
C VAL A 483 -15.95 22.31 -27.47
N SER A 484 -16.79 21.64 -26.70
CA SER A 484 -18.25 21.84 -26.74
C SER A 484 -18.74 22.42 -25.41
N VAL A 485 -19.52 23.50 -25.49
CA VAL A 485 -20.06 24.23 -24.34
C VAL A 485 -21.58 24.32 -24.45
N TYR A 486 -22.27 23.59 -23.59
CA TYR A 486 -23.73 23.44 -23.61
C TYR A 486 -24.35 23.96 -22.32
N ASN A 487 -25.23 24.96 -22.42
CA ASN A 487 -25.95 25.54 -21.29
C ASN A 487 -25.06 26.00 -20.11
N ALA A 488 -23.83 26.45 -20.40
CA ALA A 488 -22.82 26.76 -19.38
C ALA A 488 -22.39 28.24 -19.42
N SER A 489 -21.97 28.76 -18.27
CA SER A 489 -21.62 30.15 -18.06
C SER A 489 -20.22 30.38 -17.51
N ASN A 490 -19.64 31.54 -17.83
CA ASN A 490 -18.29 31.94 -17.37
C ASN A 490 -17.22 30.94 -17.79
N VAL A 491 -17.15 30.66 -19.08
CA VAL A 491 -16.17 29.74 -19.67
C VAL A 491 -15.14 30.54 -20.45
N ALA A 492 -13.85 30.26 -20.23
CA ALA A 492 -12.76 30.87 -20.98
C ALA A 492 -11.97 29.79 -21.74
N ILE A 493 -11.87 29.94 -23.06
CA ILE A 493 -11.10 29.07 -23.95
C ILE A 493 -10.03 29.93 -24.61
N SER A 494 -8.76 29.74 -24.25
CA SER A 494 -7.71 30.65 -24.73
C SER A 494 -6.35 30.01 -24.92
N ARG A 495 -5.63 30.47 -25.94
CA ARG A 495 -4.28 29.98 -26.31
C ARG A 495 -4.25 28.49 -26.62
N CYS A 496 -5.37 27.96 -27.08
CA CYS A 496 -5.48 26.57 -27.51
C CYS A 496 -5.21 26.46 -29.01
N ARG A 497 -4.75 25.28 -29.44
CA ARG A 497 -4.46 24.98 -30.84
C ARG A 497 -5.17 23.70 -31.30
N SER A 498 -5.72 23.72 -32.50
CA SER A 498 -6.01 22.51 -33.27
C SER A 498 -5.04 22.42 -34.46
N THR A 499 -4.29 21.31 -34.58
CA THR A 499 -3.42 21.02 -35.74
C THR A 499 -4.20 20.25 -36.82
N PRO A 500 -3.71 20.12 -38.08
CA PRO A 500 -4.52 19.65 -39.21
C PRO A 500 -5.27 18.37 -38.91
N ASN A 501 -6.58 18.51 -38.75
CA ASN A 501 -7.47 17.40 -38.52
C ASN A 501 -8.67 17.58 -39.45
N ALA A 502 -8.61 16.86 -40.56
CA ALA A 502 -9.58 16.94 -41.64
C ALA A 502 -11.01 16.54 -41.22
N ALA A 503 -11.24 16.10 -39.98
CA ALA A 503 -12.54 15.66 -39.49
C ALA A 503 -13.32 16.69 -38.66
N THR A 504 -12.72 17.75 -38.09
CA THR A 504 -13.42 18.73 -37.21
C THR A 504 -13.91 19.98 -37.98
N PRO A 505 -15.22 20.19 -38.21
CA PRO A 505 -15.72 21.39 -38.88
C PRO A 505 -15.51 22.68 -38.10
N TYR A 506 -15.56 22.64 -36.76
CA TYR A 506 -15.42 23.82 -35.91
C TYR A 506 -14.29 23.65 -34.89
N PHE A 507 -13.74 24.75 -34.38
CA PHE A 507 -12.87 24.68 -33.20
C PHE A 507 -13.71 24.49 -31.94
N ALA A 508 -14.77 25.29 -31.79
CA ALA A 508 -15.67 25.21 -30.65
C ALA A 508 -17.14 25.16 -31.09
N GLU A 509 -17.94 24.43 -30.31
CA GLU A 509 -19.40 24.48 -30.39
C GLU A 509 -19.96 25.12 -29.12
N ILE A 510 -20.87 26.08 -29.26
CA ILE A 510 -21.48 26.81 -28.15
C ILE A 510 -22.97 26.88 -28.40
N SER A 511 -23.78 26.27 -27.51
CA SER A 511 -25.21 26.17 -27.73
C SER A 511 -26.06 26.31 -26.46
N GLY A 512 -27.37 26.42 -26.67
CA GLY A 512 -28.37 26.49 -25.61
C GLY A 512 -28.34 27.81 -24.83
N SER A 513 -28.46 27.73 -23.50
CA SER A 513 -28.43 28.88 -22.60
C SER A 513 -27.02 29.32 -22.21
N SER A 514 -25.99 28.95 -22.97
CA SER A 514 -24.61 29.31 -22.66
C SER A 514 -24.40 30.82 -22.73
N ASN A 515 -23.62 31.39 -21.80
CA ASN A 515 -23.43 32.83 -21.69
C ASN A 515 -22.05 33.18 -21.09
N ARG A 516 -21.47 34.33 -21.46
CA ARG A 516 -20.15 34.76 -21.00
C ARG A 516 -19.08 33.72 -21.33
N VAL A 517 -19.11 33.26 -22.58
CA VAL A 517 -18.09 32.37 -23.15
C VAL A 517 -17.08 33.21 -23.92
N LEU A 518 -15.82 33.16 -23.50
CA LEU A 518 -14.70 33.86 -24.14
C LEU A 518 -13.86 32.86 -24.94
N LEU A 519 -13.66 33.15 -26.23
CA LEU A 519 -12.71 32.46 -27.08
C LEU A 519 -11.66 33.47 -27.54
N ALA A 520 -10.45 33.37 -27.02
CA ALA A 520 -9.41 34.35 -27.29
C ALA A 520 -8.06 33.74 -27.63
N ASN A 521 -7.39 34.25 -28.66
CA ASN A 521 -6.03 33.86 -29.03
C ASN A 521 -5.86 32.36 -29.34
N ASN A 522 -6.88 31.73 -29.91
CA ASN A 522 -6.84 30.32 -30.30
C ASN A 522 -6.45 30.18 -31.78
N ILE A 523 -5.86 29.03 -32.13
CA ILE A 523 -5.41 28.72 -33.48
C ILE A 523 -6.09 27.44 -33.93
N ALA A 524 -6.72 27.40 -35.10
CA ALA A 524 -7.34 26.19 -35.60
C ALA A 524 -7.24 26.09 -37.13
N ASP A 525 -7.27 24.86 -37.60
CA ASP A 525 -7.53 24.49 -39.00
C ASP A 525 -8.93 23.87 -39.00
N THR A 526 -9.92 24.63 -39.47
CA THR A 526 -11.34 24.25 -39.43
C THR A 526 -11.93 24.21 -40.83
N ARG A 527 -12.92 23.34 -41.06
CA ARG A 527 -13.50 23.18 -42.41
C ARG A 527 -14.57 24.21 -42.76
N THR A 528 -15.19 24.83 -41.76
CA THR A 528 -16.31 25.76 -41.97
C THR A 528 -16.07 27.09 -41.26
N ASP A 529 -16.25 27.12 -39.95
CA ASP A 529 -16.15 28.32 -39.12
C ASP A 529 -15.34 28.02 -37.86
N PHE A 530 -14.77 29.06 -37.25
CA PHE A 530 -14.08 28.89 -35.98
C PHE A 530 -15.04 28.40 -34.88
N VAL A 531 -16.28 28.88 -34.88
CA VAL A 531 -17.28 28.57 -33.85
C VAL A 531 -18.64 28.22 -34.46
N ALA A 532 -19.20 27.07 -34.10
CA ALA A 532 -20.63 26.79 -34.26
C ALA A 532 -21.40 27.40 -33.08
N ASN A 533 -21.97 28.59 -33.26
CA ASN A 533 -22.67 29.29 -32.19
C ASN A 533 -24.19 29.31 -32.40
N THR A 534 -24.92 28.66 -31.50
CA THR A 534 -26.39 28.71 -31.41
C THR A 534 -26.85 29.15 -30.02
N ALA A 535 -25.94 29.64 -29.18
CA ALA A 535 -26.26 30.06 -27.83
C ALA A 535 -27.02 31.41 -27.82
N SER A 536 -27.91 31.56 -26.84
CA SER A 536 -28.68 32.79 -26.64
C SER A 536 -27.92 33.89 -25.90
N GLY A 537 -26.78 33.57 -25.27
CA GLY A 537 -25.99 34.48 -24.46
C GLY A 537 -24.80 35.13 -25.18
N SER A 538 -24.05 35.93 -24.43
CA SER A 538 -22.85 36.61 -24.92
C SER A 538 -21.71 35.61 -25.17
N VAL A 539 -21.25 35.56 -26.41
CA VAL A 539 -20.03 34.86 -26.82
C VAL A 539 -19.09 35.91 -27.40
N VAL A 540 -17.86 35.99 -26.86
CA VAL A 540 -16.84 36.91 -27.33
C VAL A 540 -15.75 36.11 -28.02
N THR A 541 -15.53 36.38 -29.30
CA THR A 541 -14.44 35.81 -30.10
C THR A 541 -13.45 36.92 -30.42
N ASP A 542 -12.18 36.78 -29.98
CA ASP A 542 -11.16 37.82 -30.17
C ASP A 542 -9.80 37.22 -30.52
N ASN A 543 -9.11 37.82 -31.51
CA ASN A 543 -7.77 37.42 -31.95
C ASN A 543 -7.58 35.92 -32.23
N ASN A 544 -8.62 35.22 -32.69
CA ASN A 544 -8.53 33.80 -33.10
C ASN A 544 -8.10 33.70 -34.57
N ILE A 545 -7.24 32.72 -34.88
CA ILE A 545 -6.71 32.48 -36.24
C ILE A 545 -7.28 31.17 -36.77
N ASN A 546 -7.94 31.25 -37.92
CA ASN A 546 -8.38 30.11 -38.72
C ASN A 546 -7.52 30.03 -39.97
N PHE A 547 -6.92 28.87 -40.25
CA PHE A 547 -6.06 28.67 -41.43
C PHE A 547 -6.79 28.09 -42.63
#